data_AF-A0A3D3EY26-F1
#
_entry.id   AF-A0A3D3EY26-F1
#
_cell.length_a   1.000
_cell.length_b   1.000
_cell.length_c   1.000
_cell.angle_alpha   90.00
_cell.angle_beta   90.00
_cell.angle_gamma   90.00
#
_symmetry.space_group_name_H-M   'P 1'
#
loop_
_entity.id
_entity.type
_entity.pdbx_description
1 polymer ?
#
loop_
_entity_poly.entity_id
_entity_poly.type
_entity_poly.pdbx_seq_one_letter_code
_entity_poly.pdbx_strand_id
1 'polypeptide(L)'
;MHLMKREISYLIADAEHPLVCTDKLRDELLLYNIPTHSLAQMFTQFKQLCNKDLDESSSLQELSGGQKVILMALLAIHSPAPRIRFINLKRYLDPHNSAALQELIYSGAKEIIEEVLL
;
A
#
# COMPACT_ATOMS: atom_id res chain seq x y z
N MET A 1 -22.35 11.53 -30.46
CA MET A 1 -21.46 11.97 -29.36
C MET A 1 -21.60 10.96 -28.22
N HIS A 2 -20.81 9.88 -28.25
CA HIS A 2 -20.82 8.86 -27.20
C HIS A 2 -20.07 9.45 -26.01
N LEU A 3 -20.77 9.72 -24.91
CA LEU A 3 -20.13 9.98 -23.61
C LEU A 3 -19.37 8.71 -23.23
N MET A 4 -18.06 8.67 -23.51
CA MET A 4 -17.19 7.71 -22.83
C MET A 4 -17.37 7.94 -21.34
N LYS A 5 -18.07 7.02 -20.70
CA LYS A 5 -18.08 6.86 -19.25
C LYS A 5 -16.62 6.84 -18.86
N ARG A 6 -16.10 7.91 -18.22
CA ARG A 6 -14.76 7.86 -17.62
C ARG A 6 -14.83 6.71 -16.63
N GLU A 7 -14.26 5.57 -16.98
CA GLU A 7 -14.02 4.52 -16.01
C GLU A 7 -13.24 5.16 -14.88
N ILE A 8 -13.80 5.07 -13.68
CA ILE A 8 -13.16 5.61 -12.50
C ILE A 8 -11.88 4.79 -12.29
N SER A 9 -10.73 5.39 -12.61
CA SER A 9 -9.44 4.74 -12.41
C SER A 9 -9.12 4.69 -10.92
N TYR A 10 -8.92 3.49 -10.40
CA TYR A 10 -8.44 3.23 -9.04
C TYR A 10 -6.97 2.81 -9.12
N LEU A 11 -6.17 3.17 -8.11
CA LEU A 11 -4.94 2.45 -7.83
C LEU A 11 -5.34 1.08 -7.25
N ILE A 12 -4.99 0.01 -7.96
CA ILE A 12 -5.26 -1.35 -7.50
C ILE A 12 -4.12 -1.81 -6.61
N ALA A 13 -4.44 -2.24 -5.41
CA ALA A 13 -3.51 -2.80 -4.43
C ALA A 13 -3.98 -4.20 -4.04
N ASP A 14 -3.41 -5.21 -4.71
CA ASP A 14 -3.77 -6.61 -4.55
C ASP A 14 -2.84 -7.33 -3.56
N ALA A 15 -3.40 -7.78 -2.43
CA ALA A 15 -2.63 -8.45 -1.39
C ALA A 15 -2.08 -9.83 -1.79
N GLU A 16 -2.59 -10.45 -2.87
CA GLU A 16 -2.00 -11.66 -3.45
C GLU A 16 -0.67 -11.39 -4.16
N HIS A 17 -0.52 -10.18 -4.69
CA HIS A 17 0.64 -9.72 -5.43
C HIS A 17 1.09 -8.32 -4.95
N PRO A 18 1.53 -8.20 -3.68
CA PRO A 18 1.58 -6.91 -3.00
C PRO A 18 2.65 -5.95 -3.54
N LEU A 19 3.71 -6.47 -4.16
CA LEU A 19 4.82 -5.66 -4.69
C LEU A 19 5.17 -6.19 -6.08
N VAL A 20 5.49 -5.27 -6.99
CA VAL A 20 5.88 -5.55 -8.38
C VAL A 20 7.39 -5.74 -8.48
N CYS A 21 8.16 -4.96 -7.75
CA CYS A 21 9.61 -4.99 -7.73
C CYS A 21 10.13 -6.04 -6.74
N THR A 22 11.27 -6.63 -7.07
CA THR A 22 11.83 -7.77 -6.31
C THR A 22 13.13 -7.46 -5.57
N ASP A 23 13.68 -6.25 -5.69
CA ASP A 23 14.92 -5.87 -5.01
C ASP A 23 14.75 -4.61 -4.16
N LYS A 24 14.99 -3.42 -4.71
CA LYS A 24 15.09 -2.20 -3.90
C LYS A 24 13.75 -1.51 -3.70
N LEU A 25 13.49 -1.09 -2.47
CA LEU A 25 12.30 -0.29 -2.13
C LEU A 25 12.17 0.98 -2.98
N ARG A 26 13.28 1.63 -3.34
CA ARG A 26 13.28 2.80 -4.24
C ARG A 26 12.50 2.59 -5.54
N ASP A 27 12.48 1.36 -6.07
CA ASP A 27 11.83 1.07 -7.34
C ASP A 27 10.30 1.09 -7.16
N GLU A 28 9.79 0.58 -6.03
CA GLU A 28 8.37 0.72 -5.65
C GLU A 28 7.99 2.17 -5.35
N LEU A 29 8.85 2.90 -4.64
CA LEU A 29 8.62 4.32 -4.35
C LEU A 29 8.44 5.14 -5.63
N LEU A 30 9.21 4.81 -6.67
CA LEU A 30 9.09 5.41 -8.00
C LEU A 30 7.77 5.02 -8.68
N LEU A 31 7.39 3.73 -8.67
CA LEU A 31 6.15 3.24 -9.29
C LEU A 31 4.90 3.86 -8.66
N TYR A 32 4.88 3.99 -7.33
CA TYR A 32 3.77 4.62 -6.61
C TYR A 32 3.85 6.15 -6.60
N ASN A 33 4.91 6.73 -7.19
CA ASN A 33 5.18 8.17 -7.22
C ASN A 33 5.10 8.81 -5.82
N ILE A 34 5.77 8.20 -4.84
CA ILE A 34 5.70 8.63 -3.45
C ILE A 34 6.37 10.00 -3.29
N PRO A 35 5.66 11.02 -2.76
CA PRO A 35 6.27 12.31 -2.49
C PRO A 35 7.36 12.20 -1.43
N THR A 36 8.48 12.89 -1.63
CA THR A 36 9.63 12.86 -0.71
C THR A 36 9.27 13.27 0.72
N HIS A 37 8.33 14.21 0.89
CA HIS A 37 7.86 14.64 2.20
C HIS A 37 7.05 13.56 2.96
N SER A 38 6.53 12.54 2.27
CA SER A 38 5.78 11.44 2.87
C SER A 38 6.65 10.26 3.29
N LEU A 39 7.89 10.16 2.79
CA LEU A 39 8.77 9.01 3.01
C LEU A 39 9.04 8.75 4.50
N ALA A 40 9.42 9.80 5.25
CA ALA A 40 9.74 9.68 6.67
C ALA A 40 8.54 9.17 7.49
N GLN A 41 7.34 9.67 7.18
CA GLN A 41 6.10 9.22 7.80
C GLN A 41 5.80 7.77 7.45
N MET A 42 5.92 7.41 6.17
CA MET A 42 5.69 6.04 5.68
C MET A 42 6.62 5.04 6.35
N PHE A 43 7.93 5.32 6.44
CA PHE A 43 8.89 4.45 7.11
C PHE A 43 8.63 4.34 8.61
N THR A 44 8.22 5.44 9.26
CA THR A 44 7.83 5.42 10.68
C THR A 44 6.61 4.52 10.92
N GLN A 45 5.57 4.63 10.08
CA GLN A 45 4.38 3.78 10.16
C GLN A 45 4.72 2.31 9.90
N PHE A 46 5.58 2.04 8.91
CA PHE A 46 6.05 0.68 8.65
C PHE A 46 6.79 0.11 9.86
N LYS A 47 7.69 0.87 10.48
CA LYS A 47 8.39 0.46 11.70
C LYS A 47 7.43 0.15 12.84
N GLN A 48 6.40 0.97 13.04
CA GLN A 48 5.40 0.75 14.10
C GLN A 48 4.62 -0.54 13.89
N LEU A 49 4.22 -0.85 12.66
CA LEU A 49 3.42 -2.04 12.33
C LEU A 49 4.27 -3.31 12.26
N CYS A 50 5.49 -3.22 11.74
CA CYS A 50 6.31 -4.38 11.42
C CYS A 50 7.49 -4.60 12.37
N ASN A 51 7.75 -3.66 13.29
CA ASN A 51 8.94 -3.60 14.14
C ASN A 51 10.25 -3.76 13.34
N LYS A 52 10.29 -3.20 12.13
CA LYS A 52 11.42 -3.31 11.21
C LYS A 52 11.68 -1.95 10.55
N ASP A 53 12.94 -1.54 10.55
CA ASP A 53 13.38 -0.33 9.88
C ASP A 53 13.44 -0.53 8.35
N LEU A 54 13.12 0.53 7.61
CA LEU A 54 13.25 0.60 6.16
C LEU A 54 13.88 1.92 5.74
N ASP A 55 14.60 1.86 4.63
CA ASP A 55 15.05 2.98 3.82
C ASP A 55 14.90 2.64 2.33
N GLU A 56 15.17 3.61 1.46
CA GLU A 56 15.05 3.44 0.01
C GLU A 56 15.93 2.31 -0.56
N SER A 57 17.03 1.97 0.12
CA SER A 57 17.99 0.94 -0.29
C SER A 57 17.69 -0.46 0.26
N SER A 58 16.66 -0.55 1.11
CA SER A 58 16.24 -1.80 1.74
C SER A 58 15.79 -2.82 0.71
N SER A 59 16.16 -4.08 0.96
CA SER A 59 15.78 -5.20 0.10
C SER A 59 14.38 -5.70 0.44
N LEU A 60 13.50 -5.71 -0.56
CA LEU A 60 12.15 -6.25 -0.48
C LEU A 60 12.15 -7.77 -0.27
N GLN A 61 13.25 -8.46 -0.57
CA GLN A 61 13.38 -9.91 -0.36
C GLN A 61 13.44 -10.29 1.12
N GLU A 62 13.83 -9.36 1.98
CA GLU A 62 13.93 -9.58 3.42
C GLU A 62 12.59 -9.38 4.16
N LEU A 63 11.54 -9.07 3.43
CA LEU A 63 10.20 -8.87 3.98
C LEU A 63 9.40 -10.17 3.92
N SER A 64 8.71 -10.49 5.02
CA SER A 64 7.71 -11.55 5.02
C SER A 64 6.51 -11.18 4.14
N GLY A 65 5.68 -12.17 3.78
CA GLY A 65 4.46 -11.92 2.98
C GLY A 65 3.57 -10.83 3.60
N GLY A 66 3.28 -10.91 4.90
CA GLY A 66 2.48 -9.90 5.60
C GLY A 66 3.15 -8.52 5.61
N GLN A 67 4.47 -8.45 5.79
CA GLN A 67 5.21 -7.18 5.73
C GLN A 67 5.13 -6.54 4.34
N LYS A 68 5.16 -7.34 3.27
CA LYS A 68 4.97 -6.83 1.90
C LYS A 68 3.56 -6.27 1.69
N VAL A 69 2.53 -6.93 2.24
CA VAL A 69 1.14 -6.43 2.18
C VAL A 69 0.98 -5.12 2.95
N ILE A 70 1.58 -5.00 4.14
CA ILE A 70 1.59 -3.74 4.89
C ILE A 70 2.29 -2.64 4.09
N LEU A 71 3.45 -2.95 3.50
CA LEU A 71 4.20 -2.00 2.69
C LEU A 71 3.40 -1.54 1.47
N MET A 72 2.77 -2.45 0.73
CA MET A 72 1.86 -2.13 -0.39
C MET A 72 0.77 -1.15 0.04
N ALA A 73 0.13 -1.41 1.19
CA ALA A 73 -0.94 -0.55 1.67
C ALA A 73 -0.44 0.84 2.02
N LEU A 74 0.71 0.94 2.70
CA LEU A 74 1.34 2.23 2.99
C LEU A 74 1.74 2.98 1.71
N LEU A 75 2.33 2.29 0.73
CA LEU A 75 2.66 2.86 -0.58
C LEU A 75 1.39 3.41 -1.26
N ALA A 76 0.29 2.65 -1.26
CA ALA A 76 -0.97 3.09 -1.83
C ALA A 76 -1.53 4.33 -1.11
N ILE A 77 -1.54 4.33 0.23
CA ILE A 77 -2.02 5.45 1.07
C ILE A 77 -1.19 6.71 0.88
N HIS A 78 0.13 6.59 0.71
CA HIS A 78 1.03 7.74 0.52
C HIS A 78 1.19 8.17 -0.94
N SER A 79 0.70 7.37 -1.89
CA SER A 79 0.67 7.73 -3.31
C SER A 79 -0.20 8.97 -3.56
N PRO A 80 -0.07 9.66 -4.71
CA PRO A 80 -0.96 10.75 -5.08
C PRO A 80 -2.35 10.28 -5.56
N ALA A 81 -2.60 8.97 -5.68
CA ALA A 81 -3.86 8.46 -6.22
C ALA A 81 -5.05 8.82 -5.31
N PRO A 82 -6.08 9.52 -5.80
CA PRO A 82 -7.21 9.93 -4.96
C PRO A 82 -8.14 8.77 -4.60
N ARG A 83 -8.02 7.65 -5.32
CA ARG A 83 -8.88 6.47 -5.19
C ARG A 83 -8.04 5.20 -5.13
N ILE A 84 -8.29 4.35 -4.15
CA ILE A 84 -7.59 3.07 -3.96
C ILE A 84 -8.60 1.94 -3.91
N ARG A 85 -8.30 0.84 -4.59
CA ARG A 85 -9.02 -0.43 -4.44
C ARG A 85 -8.07 -1.45 -3.82
N PHE A 86 -8.38 -1.86 -2.60
CA PHE A 86 -7.69 -2.97 -1.94
C PHE A 86 -8.39 -4.28 -2.25
N ILE A 87 -7.63 -5.26 -2.73
CA ILE A 87 -8.13 -6.60 -3.03
C ILE A 87 -7.53 -7.59 -2.03
N ASN A 88 -8.39 -8.41 -1.41
CA ASN A 88 -8.01 -9.49 -0.49
C ASN A 88 -7.19 -9.07 0.75
N LEU A 89 -7.10 -7.77 1.07
CA LEU A 89 -6.24 -7.22 2.12
C LEU A 89 -6.36 -7.94 3.47
N LYS A 90 -7.58 -8.16 3.95
CA LYS A 90 -7.84 -8.79 5.27
C LYS A 90 -7.43 -10.26 5.35
N ARG A 91 -7.24 -10.96 4.23
CA ARG A 91 -6.83 -12.38 4.21
C ARG A 91 -5.36 -12.58 4.56
N TYR A 92 -4.53 -11.57 4.33
CA TYR A 92 -3.07 -11.67 4.43
C TYR A 92 -2.48 -10.95 5.66
N LEU A 93 -3.33 -10.37 6.50
CA LEU A 93 -2.93 -9.65 7.71
C LEU A 93 -3.41 -10.40 8.94
N ASP A 94 -2.58 -10.42 9.98
CA ASP A 94 -3.03 -10.84 11.30
C ASP A 94 -4.01 -9.81 11.91
N PRO A 95 -4.84 -10.20 12.90
CA PRO A 95 -5.86 -9.32 13.46
C PRO A 95 -5.33 -7.99 14.03
N HIS A 96 -4.10 -7.99 14.59
CA HIS A 96 -3.52 -6.80 15.19
C HIS A 96 -3.10 -5.80 14.11
N ASN A 97 -2.34 -6.25 13.13
CA ASN A 97 -1.91 -5.42 12.00
C ASN A 97 -3.08 -4.99 11.12
N SER A 98 -4.11 -5.82 10.98
CA SER A 98 -5.34 -5.45 10.30
C SER A 98 -6.02 -4.27 10.98
N ALA A 99 -6.16 -4.26 12.31
CA ALA A 99 -6.84 -3.16 13.01
C ALA A 99 -6.09 -1.83 12.83
N ALA A 100 -4.77 -1.83 13.08
CA ALA A 100 -3.95 -0.63 12.98
C ALA A 100 -3.87 -0.08 11.54
N LEU A 101 -3.76 -0.96 10.54
CA LEU A 101 -3.75 -0.54 9.14
C LEU A 101 -5.11 0.04 8.71
N GLN A 102 -6.22 -0.50 9.19
CA GLN A 102 -7.56 -0.01 8.87
C GLN A 102 -7.79 1.41 9.40
N GLU A 103 -7.26 1.74 10.59
CA GLU A 103 -7.27 3.12 11.10
C GLU A 103 -6.51 4.08 10.18
N LEU A 104 -5.36 3.67 9.64
CA LEU A 104 -4.60 4.47 8.67
C LEU A 104 -5.34 4.64 7.34
N ILE A 105 -5.98 3.57 6.85
CA ILE A 105 -6.77 3.58 5.62
C ILE A 105 -7.92 4.58 5.73
N TYR A 106 -8.70 4.53 6.82
CA TYR A 106 -9.93 5.33 6.96
C TYR A 106 -9.73 6.72 7.58
N SER A 107 -8.55 7.06 8.08
CA SER A 107 -8.22 8.42 8.53
C SER A 107 -7.82 9.37 7.40
N GLY A 108 -7.55 8.84 6.20
CA GLY A 108 -7.15 9.63 5.03
C GLY A 108 -8.33 10.25 4.25
N ALA A 109 -7.99 11.15 3.32
CA ALA A 109 -8.95 11.82 2.44
C ALA A 109 -9.24 11.07 1.13
N LYS A 110 -8.76 9.84 0.98
CA LYS A 110 -8.89 9.05 -0.25
C LYS A 110 -10.21 8.30 -0.29
N GLU A 111 -10.74 8.09 -1.49
CA GLU A 111 -11.87 7.19 -1.72
C GLU A 111 -11.36 5.76 -1.77
N ILE A 112 -11.85 4.90 -0.87
CA ILE A 112 -11.32 3.55 -0.69
C ILE A 112 -12.43 2.52 -0.89
N ILE A 113 -12.11 1.48 -1.67
CA ILE A 113 -12.93 0.29 -1.82
C ILE A 113 -12.10 -0.90 -1.34
N GLU A 114 -12.69 -1.75 -0.49
CA GLU A 114 -12.15 -3.05 -0.14
C GLU A 114 -12.97 -4.15 -0.83
N GLU A 115 -12.30 -5.05 -1.53
CA GLU A 115 -12.91 -6.17 -2.25
C GLU A 115 -12.28 -7.49 -1.79
N VAL A 116 -13.10 -8.54 -1.75
CA VAL A 116 -12.64 -9.91 -1.49
C VAL A 116 -13.04 -10.75 -2.70
N LEU A 117 -12.06 -11.29 -3.41
CA LEU A 117 -12.29 -12.19 -4.54
C LEU A 117 -12.41 -13.62 -4.04
N LEU A 118 -13.47 -14.32 -4.45
CA LEU A 118 -13.76 -15.71 -4.08
C LEU A 118 -12.94 -16.70 -4.89
#